data_AF-X0TF21-F1
#
_entry.id   AF-X0TF21-F1
#
_cell.length_a   1.000
_cell.length_b   1.000
_cell.length_c   1.000
_cell.angle_alpha   90.00
_cell.angle_beta   90.00
_cell.angle_gamma   90.00
#
_symmetry.space_group_name_H-M   'P 1'
#
loop_
_entity.id
_entity.type
_entity.pdbx_description
1 polymer ?
#
loop_
_entity_poly.entity_id
_entity_poly.type
_entity_poly.pdbx_seq_one_letter_code
_entity_poly.pdbx_strand_id
1 'polypeptide(L)' 'KGSHNSMPSKAVDLAPYPVDWKDAQAFVYLAGFVVGIGAMMGIRLRWGGDWDSDRQTDDESFRDLGHIEIDEE' A
#
# COMPACT_ATOMS: atom_id res chain seq x y z
N LYS A 1 13.58 -11.06 6.43
CA LYS A 1 12.82 -11.45 5.21
C LYS A 1 11.70 -10.44 5.06
N GLY A 2 11.56 -9.78 3.90
CA GLY A 2 10.45 -8.85 3.67
C GLY A 2 9.12 -9.59 3.48
N SER A 3 8.01 -8.84 3.51
CA SER A 3 6.62 -9.35 3.46
C SER A 3 6.26 -10.13 2.20
N HIS A 4 6.98 -9.87 1.09
CA HIS A 4 6.91 -10.66 -0.16
C HIS A 4 7.55 -12.06 -0.04
N ASN A 5 8.47 -12.23 0.92
CA ASN A 5 9.34 -13.41 1.03
C ASN A 5 8.96 -14.30 2.22
N SER A 6 7.66 -14.46 2.48
CA SER A 6 7.09 -15.37 3.46
C SER A 6 6.23 -16.46 2.81
N MET A 7 5.93 -17.53 3.55
CA MET A 7 4.97 -18.56 3.14
C MET A 7 3.92 -18.70 4.24
N PRO A 8 2.67 -18.24 4.03
CA PRO A 8 2.18 -17.54 2.82
C PRO A 8 2.83 -16.15 2.64
N SER A 9 2.83 -15.62 1.41
CA SER A 9 3.20 -14.21 1.15
C SER A 9 2.18 -13.29 1.84
N LYS A 10 2.66 -12.16 2.38
CA LYS A 10 1.82 -11.17 3.08
C LYS A 10 1.80 -9.81 2.38
N ALA A 11 2.43 -9.68 1.21
CA ALA A 11 2.47 -8.44 0.44
C ALA A 11 2.25 -8.69 -1.05
N VAL A 12 1.84 -7.62 -1.73
CA VAL A 12 1.65 -7.52 -3.18
C VAL A 12 2.05 -6.14 -3.65
N ASP A 13 2.56 -6.04 -4.88
CA ASP A 13 2.79 -4.76 -5.56
C ASP A 13 1.74 -4.54 -6.65
N LEU A 14 1.12 -3.37 -6.66
CA LEU A 14 0.04 -2.97 -7.56
C LEU A 14 0.38 -1.66 -8.27
N ALA A 15 -0.18 -1.44 -9.46
CA ALA A 15 -0.06 -0.16 -10.17
C ALA A 15 -1.41 0.24 -10.77
N PRO A 16 -1.75 1.55 -10.79
CA PRO A 16 -2.95 2.04 -11.45
C PRO A 16 -2.82 1.83 -12.97
N TYR A 17 -3.96 1.58 -13.64
CA TYR A 17 -4.02 1.50 -15.10
C TYR A 17 -4.64 2.78 -15.69
N PRO A 18 -4.08 3.37 -16.75
CA PRO A 18 -2.82 2.99 -17.40
C PRO A 18 -1.61 3.22 -16.49
N VAL A 19 -0.58 2.38 -16.64
CA VAL A 19 0.61 2.43 -15.79
C VAL A 19 1.44 3.67 -16.12
N ASP A 20 1.45 4.65 -15.22
CA ASP A 20 2.36 5.80 -15.23
C ASP A 20 3.02 5.95 -13.85
N TRP A 21 4.28 5.55 -13.76
CA TRP A 21 5.08 5.63 -12.52
C TRP A 21 5.37 7.05 -12.05
N LYS A 22 5.14 8.07 -12.88
CA LYS A 22 5.31 9.49 -12.50
C LYS A 22 4.05 10.07 -11.87
N ASP A 23 2.90 9.42 -12.03
CA ASP A 23 1.62 9.88 -11.47
C ASP A 23 1.43 9.34 -10.05
N ALA A 24 2.14 9.93 -9.09
CA ALA A 24 2.02 9.54 -7.67
C ALA A 24 0.59 9.70 -7.13
N GLN A 25 -0.21 10.63 -7.69
CA GLN A 25 -1.59 10.86 -7.27
C GLN A 25 -2.48 9.66 -7.64
N ALA A 26 -2.26 9.04 -8.79
CA ALA A 26 -2.96 7.81 -9.18
C ALA A 26 -2.66 6.65 -8.22
N PHE A 27 -1.42 6.53 -7.72
CA PHE A 27 -1.08 5.54 -6.71
C PHE A 27 -1.76 5.83 -5.36
N VAL A 28 -1.79 7.09 -4.91
CA VAL A 28 -2.52 7.50 -3.69
C VAL A 28 -4.00 7.13 -3.80
N TYR A 29 -4.63 7.41 -4.94
CA TYR A 29 -6.04 7.08 -5.19
C TYR A 29 -6.29 5.56 -5.13
N LEU A 30 -5.42 4.78 -5.79
CA LEU A 30 -5.50 3.31 -5.76
C LEU A 30 -5.30 2.76 -4.35
N ALA A 31 -4.30 3.25 -3.61
CA ALA A 31 -4.00 2.83 -2.25
C ALA A 31 -5.17 3.11 -1.31
N GLY A 32 -5.76 4.31 -1.37
CA GLY A 32 -6.94 4.66 -0.59
C GLY A 32 -8.12 3.73 -0.88
N PHE A 33 -8.33 3.34 -2.14
CA PHE A 33 -9.35 2.36 -2.50
C PHE A 33 -9.05 0.99 -1.88
N VAL A 34 -7.84 0.46 -2.04
CA VAL A 34 -7.44 -0.86 -1.53
C VAL A 34 -7.52 -0.93 0.01
N VAL A 35 -6.95 0.06 0.70
CA VAL A 35 -6.97 0.15 2.17
C VAL A 35 -8.40 0.29 2.67
N GLY A 36 -9.23 1.11 2.00
CA GLY A 36 -10.65 1.27 2.34
C GLY A 36 -11.45 -0.04 2.19
N ILE A 37 -11.25 -0.80 1.12
CA ILE A 37 -11.85 -2.13 0.96
C ILE A 37 -11.37 -3.09 2.06
N GLY A 38 -10.07 -3.11 2.35
CA GLY A 38 -9.49 -3.92 3.44
C GLY A 38 -10.17 -3.63 4.78
N ALA A 39 -10.31 -2.35 5.13
CA ALA A 39 -10.99 -1.92 6.34
C ALA A 39 -12.46 -2.41 6.40
N MET A 40 -13.20 -2.34 5.29
CA MET A 40 -14.57 -2.88 5.23
C MET A 40 -14.64 -4.40 5.40
N MET A 41 -13.59 -5.11 4.99
CA MET A 41 -13.47 -6.56 5.14
C MET A 41 -12.94 -6.97 6.53
N GLY A 42 -12.59 -6.02 7.41
CA GLY A 42 -11.94 -6.28 8.68
C GLY A 42 -10.48 -6.76 8.53
N ILE A 43 -9.85 -6.45 7.40
CA ILE A 43 -8.45 -6.78 7.10
C ILE A 43 -7.64 -5.49 7.19
N ARG A 44 -6.68 -5.46 8.11
CA ARG A 44 -5.77 -4.33 8.26
C ARG A 44 -4.67 -4.41 7.20
N LEU A 45 -4.54 -3.35 6.41
CA LEU A 45 -3.53 -3.23 5.35
C LEU A 45 -2.68 -2.00 5.61
N ARG A 46 -1.38 -2.11 5.31
CA ARG A 46 -0.41 -1.02 5.27
C ARG A 46 0.03 -0.77 3.83
N TRP A 47 0.22 0.49 3.48
CA TRP A 47 0.64 0.93 2.14
C TRP A 47 2.05 1.52 2.18
N GLY A 48 2.88 1.21 1.20
CA GLY A 48 4.26 1.69 1.16
C GLY A 48 4.44 3.19 0.88
N GLY A 49 3.34 3.94 0.76
CA GLY A 49 3.33 5.41 0.74
C GLY A 49 2.85 6.05 2.06
N ASP A 50 2.51 5.25 3.07
CA ASP A 50 2.05 5.64 4.42
C ASP A 50 2.43 4.51 5.40
N TRP A 51 3.73 4.42 5.74
CA TRP A 51 4.27 3.29 6.52
C TRP A 51 3.90 3.37 7.99
N ASP A 52 3.75 4.57 8.54
CA ASP A 52 3.32 4.77 9.92
C ASP A 52 1.78 4.76 10.10
N SER A 53 1.04 4.71 8.99
CA SER A 53 -0.43 4.60 8.96
C SER A 53 -1.15 5.78 9.61
N ASP A 54 -0.54 6.97 9.58
CA ASP A 54 -1.09 8.20 10.13
C ASP A 54 -2.03 8.94 9.16
N ARG A 55 -2.12 8.43 7.91
CA ARG A 55 -2.94 8.92 6.79
C ARG A 55 -2.43 10.22 6.16
N GLN A 56 -1.21 10.65 6.48
CA GLN A 56 -0.44 11.55 5.64
C GLN A 56 0.17 10.74 4.49
N THR A 57 0.20 11.32 3.30
CA THR A 57 0.55 10.56 2.07
C THR A 57 1.77 11.12 1.35
N ASP A 58 2.40 12.14 1.94
CA ASP A 58 3.43 12.98 1.35
C ASP A 58 4.62 13.30 2.30
N ASP A 59 4.66 12.72 3.49
CA ASP A 59 5.67 12.92 4.52
C ASP A 59 6.67 11.74 4.67
N GLU A 60 6.39 10.61 4.02
CA GLU A 60 7.28 9.46 3.98
C GLU A 60 8.59 9.72 3.22
N SER A 61 9.72 9.40 3.88
CA SER A 61 11.06 9.51 3.26
C SER A 61 11.37 8.38 2.28
N PHE A 62 10.75 7.21 2.47
CA PHE A 62 10.86 6.06 1.60
C PHE A 62 9.48 5.70 1.05
N ARG A 63 9.26 5.99 -0.24
CA ARG A 63 7.97 5.81 -0.88
C ARG A 63 8.01 4.63 -1.84
N ASP A 64 7.38 3.54 -1.44
CA ASP A 64 7.13 2.36 -2.26
C ASP A 64 5.65 2.32 -2.65
N LEU A 65 5.28 3.20 -3.59
CA LEU A 65 3.88 3.50 -3.88
C LEU A 65 3.07 2.31 -4.40
N GLY A 66 3.72 1.28 -4.93
CA GLY A 66 3.05 0.07 -5.37
C GLY A 66 2.80 -0.95 -4.26
N HIS A 67 3.51 -0.87 -3.14
CA HIS A 67 3.55 -1.92 -2.13
C HIS A 67 2.33 -1.86 -1.20
N ILE A 68 1.64 -2.99 -1.04
CA ILE A 68 0.59 -3.20 -0.04
C ILE A 68 0.92 -4.46 0.75
N GLU A 69 0.77 -4.41 2.07
CA GLU A 69 0.96 -5.58 2.93
C GLU A 69 -0.12 -5.71 4.01
N ILE A 70 -0.30 -6.95 4.49
CA ILE A 70 -1.11 -7.22 5.66
C ILE A 70 -0.38 -6.67 6.88
N ASP A 71 -1.08 -5.85 7.66
CA ASP A 71 -0.61 -5.39 8.96
C ASP A 71 -1.18 -6.31 10.05
N GLU A 72 -0.29 -6.96 10.81
CA GLU A 72 -0.66 -7.94 11.85
C GLU A 72 -0.72 -7.33 13.26
N GLU A 73 -0.47 -6.02 13.39
CA GLU A 73 -0.56 -5.28 14.65
C GLU A 73 -1.97 -4.77 14.98
#